data_AF-A0A2A4UMZ0-F1
#
_entry.id   AF-A0A2A4UMZ0-F1
#
_cell.length_a   1.000
_cell.length_b   1.000
_cell.length_c   1.000
_cell.angle_alpha   90.00
_cell.angle_beta   90.00
_cell.angle_gamma   90.00
#
_symmetry.space_group_name_H-M   'P 1'
#
loop_
_entity.id
_entity.type
_entity.pdbx_description
1 polymer ?
#
loop_
_entity_poly.entity_id
_entity_poly.type
_entity_poly.pdbx_seq_one_letter_code
_entity_poly.pdbx_strand_id
1 'polypeptide(L)'
;MNKDLIEKIDLSLWENYDGPIPDDDSKLRPLWESAMMWTLDILAKELGVKKYDVGDGSENLEQDYVETVLNIINEAGYKKVLPNYAIVPVKRMRIMNHPMGCPEYIPFSILSEQWAQNNHGQTLDRLNERGGLAVYEALAIIERRDCHNIPDTTGTAMLNKHLNSMIKAGDEG
;
A
#
# COMPACT_ATOMS: atom_id res chain seq x y z
N MET A 1 11.92 -27.86 9.67
CA MET A 1 11.27 -28.31 8.42
C MET A 1 11.63 -29.77 8.14
N ASN A 2 10.65 -30.62 7.83
CA ASN A 2 10.90 -32.03 7.49
C ASN A 2 11.49 -32.09 6.07
N LYS A 3 12.70 -32.64 5.91
CA LYS A 3 13.39 -32.74 4.60
C LYS A 3 12.53 -33.49 3.57
N ASP A 4 11.74 -34.44 4.01
CA ASP A 4 10.88 -35.28 3.15
C ASP A 4 9.75 -34.50 2.47
N LEU A 5 9.41 -33.32 2.97
CA LEU A 5 8.40 -32.43 2.37
C LEU A 5 9.01 -31.58 1.24
N ILE A 6 10.26 -31.14 1.39
CA ILE A 6 10.96 -30.31 0.42
C ILE A 6 11.17 -31.08 -0.89
N GLU A 7 11.52 -32.36 -0.81
CA GLU A 7 11.77 -33.22 -1.98
C GLU A 7 10.50 -33.50 -2.81
N LYS A 8 9.31 -33.22 -2.28
CA LYS A 8 8.03 -33.41 -2.96
C LYS A 8 7.43 -32.13 -3.53
N ILE A 9 8.04 -30.98 -3.26
CA ILE A 9 7.57 -29.70 -3.78
C ILE A 9 8.14 -29.54 -5.18
N ASP A 10 7.24 -29.51 -6.17
CA ASP A 10 7.59 -29.18 -7.54
C ASP A 10 7.86 -27.66 -7.66
N LEU A 11 9.14 -27.29 -7.56
CA LEU A 11 9.58 -25.89 -7.67
C LEU A 11 9.36 -25.30 -9.06
N SER A 12 9.14 -26.12 -10.11
CA SER A 12 8.92 -25.61 -11.47
C SER A 12 7.63 -24.78 -11.59
N LEU A 13 6.64 -25.06 -10.72
CA LEU A 13 5.42 -24.28 -10.60
C LEU A 13 5.68 -22.88 -10.02
N TRP A 14 6.73 -22.73 -9.20
CA TRP A 14 7.09 -21.48 -8.55
C TRP A 14 8.02 -20.61 -9.40
N GLU A 15 8.98 -21.22 -10.10
CA GLU A 15 9.95 -20.52 -10.96
C GLU A 15 9.29 -19.64 -12.03
N ASN A 16 8.05 -19.95 -12.41
CA ASN A 16 7.27 -19.22 -13.41
C ASN A 16 6.04 -18.52 -12.83
N TYR A 17 5.92 -18.42 -11.51
CA TYR A 17 4.77 -17.79 -10.86
C TYR A 17 4.98 -16.28 -10.70
N ASP A 18 4.20 -15.48 -11.42
CA ASP A 18 4.14 -14.01 -11.33
C ASP A 18 2.77 -13.50 -10.82
N GLY A 19 1.96 -14.42 -10.28
CA GLY A 19 0.60 -14.16 -9.81
C GLY A 19 0.51 -13.47 -8.44
N PRO A 20 -0.72 -13.17 -7.97
CA PRO A 20 -0.96 -12.64 -6.62
C PRO A 20 -0.55 -13.64 -5.53
N ILE A 21 -0.71 -13.31 -4.24
CA ILE A 21 -0.50 -14.28 -3.16
C ILE A 21 -1.43 -15.50 -3.39
N PRO A 22 -0.93 -16.76 -3.35
CA PRO A 22 -1.78 -17.94 -3.52
C PRO A 22 -2.92 -17.97 -2.49
N ASP A 23 -4.14 -18.20 -2.97
CA ASP A 23 -5.31 -18.45 -2.12
C ASP A 23 -5.17 -19.78 -1.35
N ASP A 24 -6.06 -20.01 -0.38
CA ASP A 24 -5.97 -21.16 0.53
C ASP A 24 -6.12 -22.52 -0.17
N ASP A 25 -6.84 -22.54 -1.30
CA ASP A 25 -7.05 -23.74 -2.12
C ASP A 25 -5.91 -23.97 -3.13
N SER A 26 -4.96 -23.02 -3.26
CA SER A 26 -3.86 -23.14 -4.20
C SER A 26 -2.87 -24.23 -3.79
N LYS A 27 -2.46 -25.05 -4.76
CA LYS A 27 -1.36 -26.02 -4.58
C LYS A 27 -0.02 -25.35 -4.28
N LEU A 28 0.12 -24.05 -4.57
CA LEU A 28 1.31 -23.27 -4.26
C LEU A 28 1.33 -22.77 -2.81
N ARG A 29 0.19 -22.81 -2.11
CA ARG A 29 0.07 -22.22 -0.78
C ARG A 29 1.04 -22.82 0.25
N PRO A 30 1.21 -24.15 0.36
CA PRO A 30 2.16 -24.73 1.31
C PRO A 30 3.61 -24.33 1.04
N LEU A 31 3.99 -24.15 -0.24
CA LEU A 31 5.33 -23.69 -0.62
C LEU A 31 5.52 -22.23 -0.23
N TRP A 32 4.54 -21.37 -0.52
CA TRP A 32 4.59 -19.95 -0.17
C TRP A 32 4.72 -19.73 1.35
N GLU A 33 3.89 -20.39 2.15
CA GLU A 33 3.95 -20.33 3.62
C GLU A 33 5.30 -20.84 4.15
N SER A 34 5.83 -21.92 3.56
CA SER A 34 7.15 -22.46 3.93
C SER A 34 8.28 -21.47 3.62
N ALA A 35 8.21 -20.77 2.48
CA ALA A 35 9.18 -19.76 2.10
C ALA A 35 9.15 -18.56 3.05
N MET A 36 7.96 -18.11 3.46
CA MET A 36 7.82 -17.05 4.47
C MET A 36 8.37 -17.44 5.83
N MET A 37 8.07 -18.66 6.30
CA MET A 37 8.63 -19.14 7.56
C MET A 37 10.16 -19.22 7.50
N TRP A 38 10.72 -19.61 6.35
CA TRP A 38 12.16 -19.62 6.14
C TRP A 38 12.77 -18.20 6.15
N THR A 39 12.11 -17.19 5.58
CA THR A 39 12.59 -15.81 5.65
C THR A 39 12.52 -15.25 7.07
N LEU A 40 11.48 -15.60 7.85
CA LEU A 40 11.39 -15.24 9.28
C LEU A 40 12.52 -15.89 10.08
N ASP A 41 12.83 -17.16 9.83
CA ASP A 41 13.95 -17.87 10.48
C ASP A 41 15.31 -17.24 10.14
N ILE A 42 15.52 -16.81 8.89
CA ILE A 42 16.73 -16.06 8.50
C ILE A 42 16.79 -14.74 9.28
N LEU A 43 15.72 -13.96 9.27
CA LEU A 43 15.67 -12.68 9.98
C LEU A 43 15.97 -12.86 11.47
N ALA A 44 15.32 -13.83 12.13
CA ALA A 44 15.55 -14.12 13.54
C ALA A 44 17.01 -14.50 13.81
N LYS A 45 17.60 -15.34 12.95
CA LYS A 45 19.01 -15.74 13.04
C LYS A 45 19.95 -14.55 12.89
N GLU A 46 19.76 -13.70 11.87
CA GLU A 46 20.59 -12.52 11.62
C GLU A 46 20.52 -11.51 12.78
N LEU A 47 19.35 -11.40 13.42
CA LEU A 47 19.15 -10.51 14.57
C LEU A 47 19.50 -11.17 15.93
N GLY A 48 19.99 -12.41 15.94
CA GLY A 48 20.37 -13.12 17.17
C GLY A 48 19.18 -13.55 18.04
N VAL A 49 17.97 -13.58 17.49
CA VAL A 49 16.73 -13.99 18.15
C VAL A 49 16.62 -15.51 18.14
N LYS A 50 16.54 -16.12 19.33
CA LYS A 50 16.49 -17.58 19.48
C LYS A 50 15.10 -18.16 19.39
N LYS A 51 14.08 -17.36 19.72
CA LYS A 51 12.66 -17.72 19.73
C LYS A 51 11.84 -16.47 19.44
N TYR A 52 10.79 -16.64 18.67
CA TYR A 52 9.80 -15.61 18.38
C TYR A 52 8.43 -16.27 18.26
N ASP A 53 7.38 -15.50 18.56
CA ASP A 53 6.01 -15.94 18.40
C ASP A 53 5.57 -15.66 16.96
N VAL A 54 5.07 -16.70 16.29
CA VAL A 54 4.35 -16.57 15.02
C VAL A 54 2.98 -15.93 15.33
N GLY A 55 2.40 -15.20 14.36
CA GLY A 55 1.10 -14.54 14.47
C GLY A 55 -0.02 -15.41 15.04
N ASP A 56 -1.17 -14.80 15.33
CA ASP A 56 -2.25 -15.46 16.08
C ASP A 56 -2.94 -16.61 15.34
N GLY A 57 -2.56 -16.87 14.08
CA GLY A 57 -3.11 -17.93 13.25
C GLY A 57 -4.42 -17.53 12.60
N SER A 58 -4.68 -16.22 12.46
CA SER A 58 -5.83 -15.70 11.75
C SER A 58 -5.74 -16.01 10.25
N GLU A 59 -6.87 -15.93 9.55
CA GLU A 59 -6.90 -16.02 8.08
C GLU A 59 -6.23 -14.79 7.41
N ASN A 60 -5.79 -13.79 8.18
CA ASN A 60 -5.13 -12.59 7.68
C ASN A 60 -3.60 -12.75 7.68
N LEU A 61 -3.10 -13.53 6.73
CA LEU A 61 -1.68 -13.90 6.62
C LEU A 61 -0.73 -12.70 6.53
N GLU A 62 -1.17 -11.62 5.87
CA GLU A 62 -0.37 -10.39 5.77
C GLU A 62 -0.17 -9.78 7.16
N GLN A 63 -1.24 -9.73 7.95
CA GLN A 63 -1.18 -9.25 9.33
C GLN A 63 -0.32 -10.18 10.19
N ASP A 64 -0.55 -11.49 10.13
CA ASP A 64 0.21 -12.48 10.92
C ASP A 64 1.72 -12.42 10.60
N TYR A 65 2.08 -12.26 9.32
CA TYR A 65 3.47 -12.11 8.91
C TYR A 65 4.08 -10.83 9.48
N VAL A 66 3.39 -9.69 9.35
CA VAL A 66 3.85 -8.41 9.89
C VAL A 66 4.01 -8.48 11.41
N GLU A 67 3.04 -9.05 12.12
CA GLU A 67 3.10 -9.24 13.57
C GLU A 67 4.30 -10.12 13.96
N THR A 68 4.54 -11.21 13.23
CA THR A 68 5.69 -12.09 13.47
C THR A 68 7.02 -11.37 13.25
N VAL A 69 7.16 -10.58 12.17
CA VAL A 69 8.35 -9.76 11.92
C VAL A 69 8.57 -8.76 13.07
N LEU A 70 7.50 -8.10 13.53
CA LEU A 70 7.58 -7.16 14.64
C LEU A 70 7.99 -7.85 15.95
N ASN A 71 7.52 -9.07 16.21
CA ASN A 71 7.93 -9.86 17.37
C ASN A 71 9.44 -10.15 17.33
N ILE A 72 9.96 -10.57 16.18
CA ILE A 72 11.41 -10.81 16.00
C ILE A 72 12.20 -9.51 16.26
N ILE A 73 11.80 -8.40 15.65
CA ILE A 73 12.49 -7.10 15.81
C ILE A 73 12.49 -6.64 17.27
N ASN A 74 11.35 -6.77 17.96
CA ASN A 74 11.24 -6.40 19.38
C ASN A 74 12.14 -7.29 20.27
N GLU A 75 12.15 -8.60 20.03
CA GLU A 75 12.98 -9.55 20.80
C GLU A 75 14.48 -9.33 20.57
N ALA A 76 14.86 -8.86 19.38
CA ALA A 76 16.23 -8.43 19.07
C ALA A 76 16.66 -7.15 19.81
N GLY A 77 15.79 -6.55 20.61
CA GLY A 77 16.09 -5.37 21.41
C GLY A 77 15.98 -4.05 20.63
N TYR A 78 15.49 -4.08 19.38
CA TYR A 78 15.09 -2.86 18.69
C TYR A 78 13.81 -2.36 19.34
N LYS A 79 13.98 -1.53 20.37
CA LYS A 79 12.88 -0.88 21.06
C LYS A 79 12.08 -0.09 20.03
N LYS A 80 10.82 -0.49 19.89
CA LYS A 80 9.71 0.20 19.25
C LYS A 80 9.85 1.73 19.28
N VAL A 81 10.54 2.30 18.30
CA VAL A 81 10.11 3.58 17.72
C VAL A 81 9.31 3.16 16.50
N LEU A 82 8.14 2.56 16.75
CA LEU A 82 7.11 2.71 15.74
C LEU A 82 6.75 4.19 15.82
N PRO A 83 7.03 5.04 14.80
CA PRO A 83 6.01 6.05 14.51
C PRO A 83 4.71 5.26 14.44
N ASN A 84 3.64 5.74 15.08
CA ASN A 84 2.33 5.11 15.00
C ASN A 84 1.98 4.82 13.52
N TYR A 85 2.39 3.66 13.01
CA TYR A 85 1.75 2.97 11.92
C TYR A 85 0.53 2.33 12.59
N ALA A 86 -0.37 3.18 13.09
CA ALA A 86 -1.74 2.97 12.66
C ALA A 86 -1.62 2.76 11.16
N ILE A 87 -2.24 1.72 10.61
CA ILE A 87 -2.62 1.75 9.21
C ILE A 87 -3.43 3.03 9.11
N VAL A 88 -2.77 4.17 8.84
CA VAL A 88 -3.41 5.45 8.73
C VAL A 88 -4.18 5.21 7.45
N PRO A 89 -5.53 5.11 7.52
CA PRO A 89 -6.29 4.86 6.31
C PRO A 89 -5.81 5.92 5.33
N VAL A 90 -5.25 5.50 4.20
CA VAL A 90 -4.71 6.44 3.22
C VAL A 90 -5.91 7.31 2.86
N LYS A 91 -5.92 8.54 3.37
CA LYS A 91 -7.05 9.44 3.12
C LYS A 91 -7.11 9.65 1.62
N ARG A 92 -8.29 9.46 1.05
CA ARG A 92 -8.53 9.61 -0.38
C ARG A 92 -9.57 10.69 -0.61
N MET A 93 -9.30 11.52 -1.60
CA MET A 93 -10.22 12.54 -2.09
C MET A 93 -11.06 11.94 -3.20
N ARG A 94 -12.38 12.04 -3.06
CA ARG A 94 -13.29 11.65 -4.14
C ARG A 94 -13.21 12.64 -5.30
N ILE A 95 -13.20 12.12 -6.53
CA ILE A 95 -13.39 12.90 -7.74
C ILE A 95 -14.87 12.87 -8.12
N MET A 96 -15.51 14.03 -8.04
CA MET A 96 -16.93 14.22 -8.36
C MET A 96 -17.16 14.05 -9.86
N ASN A 97 -18.23 13.35 -10.23
CA ASN A 97 -18.66 13.13 -11.62
C ASN A 97 -17.48 12.67 -12.50
N HIS A 98 -16.64 11.76 -12.00
CA HIS A 98 -15.41 11.36 -12.68
C HIS A 98 -15.70 10.93 -14.13
N PRO A 99 -15.04 11.54 -15.14
CA PRO A 99 -15.19 11.11 -16.52
C PRO A 99 -14.67 9.68 -16.74
N MET A 100 -15.01 9.08 -17.88
CA MET A 100 -14.47 7.77 -18.24
C MET A 100 -12.93 7.82 -18.31
N GLY A 101 -12.26 6.90 -17.61
CA GLY A 101 -10.80 6.86 -17.51
C GLY A 101 -10.20 7.75 -16.41
N CYS A 102 -11.02 8.48 -15.66
CA CYS A 102 -10.60 9.19 -14.46
C CYS A 102 -10.76 8.30 -13.22
N PRO A 103 -9.78 8.27 -12.30
CA PRO A 103 -9.95 7.57 -11.04
C PRO A 103 -11.08 8.21 -10.22
N GLU A 104 -11.88 7.38 -9.56
CA GLU A 104 -12.92 7.84 -8.63
C GLU A 104 -12.30 8.47 -7.37
N TYR A 105 -11.09 8.03 -6.99
CA TYR A 105 -10.41 8.50 -5.79
C TYR A 105 -8.92 8.77 -6.07
N ILE A 106 -8.39 9.83 -5.47
CA ILE A 106 -6.95 10.15 -5.47
C ILE A 106 -6.41 10.25 -4.05
N PRO A 107 -5.12 9.96 -3.79
CA PRO A 107 -4.56 10.05 -2.45
C PRO A 107 -4.49 11.51 -1.98
N PHE A 108 -4.81 11.78 -0.71
CA PHE A 108 -4.68 13.13 -0.13
C PHE A 108 -3.25 13.67 -0.24
N SER A 109 -2.24 12.79 -0.22
CA SER A 109 -0.82 13.18 -0.26
C SER A 109 -0.40 13.91 -1.53
N ILE A 110 -1.18 13.82 -2.63
CA ILE A 110 -0.90 14.59 -3.85
C ILE A 110 -1.49 16.00 -3.81
N LEU A 111 -2.40 16.27 -2.87
CA LEU A 111 -3.12 17.53 -2.76
C LEU A 111 -2.42 18.47 -1.78
N SER A 112 -2.48 19.76 -2.07
CA SER A 112 -1.95 20.80 -1.19
C SER A 112 -3.07 21.42 -0.33
N GLU A 113 -3.01 21.21 0.99
CA GLU A 113 -3.92 21.82 1.97
C GLU A 113 -3.99 23.35 1.83
N GLN A 114 -2.84 23.99 1.62
CA GLN A 114 -2.77 25.44 1.42
C GLN A 114 -3.55 25.88 0.18
N TRP A 115 -3.48 25.14 -0.91
CA TRP A 115 -4.21 25.48 -2.14
C TRP A 115 -5.69 25.13 -2.08
N ALA A 116 -6.07 24.12 -1.30
CA ALA A 116 -7.46 23.88 -0.95
C ALA A 116 -8.06 25.11 -0.23
N GLN A 117 -7.32 25.64 0.74
CA GLN A 117 -7.73 26.84 1.48
C GLN A 117 -7.75 28.08 0.58
N ASN A 118 -6.78 28.24 -0.32
CA ASN A 118 -6.74 29.40 -1.24
C ASN A 118 -7.88 29.37 -2.26
N ASN A 119 -8.13 28.22 -2.90
CA ASN A 119 -9.11 28.11 -3.99
C ASN A 119 -10.55 27.96 -3.48
N HIS A 120 -10.76 27.33 -2.33
CA HIS A 120 -12.10 26.99 -1.83
C HIS A 120 -12.41 27.56 -0.45
N GLY A 121 -11.46 28.18 0.24
CA GLY A 121 -11.65 28.64 1.62
C GLY A 121 -11.86 27.50 2.62
N GLN A 122 -11.50 26.26 2.26
CA GLN A 122 -11.79 25.05 3.02
C GLN A 122 -10.59 24.11 3.08
N THR A 123 -10.54 23.30 4.14
CA THR A 123 -9.56 22.22 4.28
C THR A 123 -9.87 21.04 3.35
N LEU A 124 -8.88 20.19 3.07
CA LEU A 124 -9.08 18.97 2.27
C LEU A 124 -10.08 18.02 2.92
N ASP A 125 -10.06 17.89 4.25
CA ASP A 125 -11.04 17.09 4.99
C ASP A 125 -12.48 17.60 4.75
N ARG A 126 -12.70 18.92 4.83
CA ARG A 126 -14.02 19.51 4.59
C ARG A 126 -14.50 19.36 3.15
N LEU A 127 -13.58 19.48 2.18
CA LEU A 127 -13.88 19.24 0.77
C LEU A 127 -14.28 17.79 0.50
N ASN A 128 -13.62 16.85 1.17
CA ASN A 128 -13.95 15.43 1.04
C ASN A 128 -15.29 15.09 1.69
N GLU A 129 -15.56 15.63 2.89
CA GLU A 129 -16.83 15.47 3.61
C GLU A 129 -18.05 15.95 2.80
N ARG A 130 -17.90 17.02 2.01
CA ARG A 130 -19.00 17.57 1.17
C ARG A 130 -19.18 16.88 -0.18
N GLY A 131 -18.40 15.83 -0.47
CA GLY A 131 -18.56 15.02 -1.68
C GLY A 131 -17.35 15.00 -2.63
N GLY A 132 -16.28 15.73 -2.31
CA GLY A 132 -15.03 15.71 -3.07
C GLY A 132 -14.81 16.92 -3.96
N LEU A 133 -14.05 16.71 -5.04
CA LEU A 133 -13.61 17.73 -5.99
C LEU A 133 -13.91 17.32 -7.43
N ALA A 134 -14.25 18.27 -8.30
CA ALA A 134 -14.19 18.03 -9.74
C ALA A 134 -12.74 17.85 -10.20
N VAL A 135 -12.55 17.24 -11.38
CA VAL A 135 -11.20 16.96 -11.94
C VAL A 135 -10.34 18.23 -12.03
N TYR A 136 -10.89 19.33 -12.53
CA TYR A 136 -10.15 20.59 -12.70
C TYR A 136 -9.81 21.28 -11.37
N GLU A 137 -10.63 21.10 -10.32
CA GLU A 137 -10.36 21.61 -8.97
C GLU A 137 -9.21 20.83 -8.32
N ALA A 138 -9.26 19.49 -8.41
CA ALA A 138 -8.18 18.63 -7.94
C ALA A 138 -6.85 18.98 -8.62
N LEU A 139 -6.86 19.18 -9.94
CA LEU A 139 -5.67 19.63 -10.68
C LEU A 139 -5.17 20.99 -10.22
N ALA A 140 -6.04 21.97 -10.01
CA ALA A 140 -5.63 23.28 -9.54
C ALA A 140 -4.90 23.21 -8.19
N ILE A 141 -5.36 22.32 -7.30
CA ILE A 141 -4.73 22.06 -5.99
C ILE A 141 -3.39 21.32 -6.14
N ILE A 142 -3.30 20.30 -7.00
CA ILE A 142 -2.06 19.55 -7.28
C ILE A 142 -1.00 20.48 -7.88
N GLU A 143 -1.40 21.28 -8.86
CA GLU A 143 -0.50 22.14 -9.65
C GLU A 143 -0.22 23.48 -8.99
N ARG A 144 -0.82 23.74 -7.82
CA ARG A 144 -0.60 24.95 -7.04
C ARG A 144 -0.88 26.21 -7.84
N ARG A 145 -2.09 26.28 -8.40
CA ARG A 145 -2.56 27.41 -9.23
C ARG A 145 -4.04 27.71 -8.99
N ASP A 146 -4.46 28.88 -9.46
CA ASP A 146 -5.85 29.30 -9.41
C ASP A 146 -6.75 28.32 -10.20
N CYS A 147 -7.95 28.12 -9.65
CA CYS A 147 -8.94 27.25 -10.22
C CYS A 147 -9.55 27.87 -11.48
N HIS A 148 -9.48 27.13 -12.59
CA HIS A 148 -10.14 27.46 -13.84
C HIS A 148 -10.63 26.19 -14.52
N ASN A 149 -11.70 26.32 -15.31
CA ASN A 149 -12.30 25.19 -16.02
C ASN A 149 -11.34 24.63 -17.06
N ILE A 150 -11.23 23.31 -17.07
CA ILE A 150 -10.49 22.53 -18.07
C ILE A 150 -11.45 21.45 -18.58
N PRO A 151 -11.48 21.14 -19.90
CA PRO A 151 -12.28 20.05 -20.41
C PRO A 151 -11.96 18.72 -19.70
N ASP A 152 -13.00 17.97 -19.35
CA ASP A 152 -12.91 16.73 -18.60
C ASP A 152 -11.89 15.72 -19.15
N THR A 153 -11.82 15.57 -20.47
CA THR A 153 -10.87 14.68 -21.14
C THR A 153 -9.42 15.12 -20.95
N THR A 154 -9.15 16.42 -21.08
CA THR A 154 -7.84 17.02 -20.82
C THR A 154 -7.48 16.93 -19.35
N GLY A 155 -8.41 17.26 -18.46
CA GLY A 155 -8.20 17.18 -17.01
C GLY A 155 -7.89 15.74 -16.56
N THR A 156 -8.63 14.76 -17.08
CA THR A 156 -8.41 13.34 -16.77
C THR A 156 -7.01 12.88 -17.17
N ALA A 157 -6.57 13.23 -18.39
CA ALA A 157 -5.23 12.87 -18.87
C ALA A 157 -4.13 13.49 -18.00
N MET A 158 -4.29 14.75 -17.58
CA MET A 158 -3.35 15.44 -16.71
C MET A 158 -3.31 14.83 -15.30
N LEU A 159 -4.46 14.51 -14.73
CA LEU A 159 -4.55 13.90 -13.40
C LEU A 159 -3.84 12.55 -13.37
N ASN A 160 -4.11 11.69 -14.36
CA ASN A 160 -3.46 10.39 -14.49
C ASN A 160 -1.93 10.52 -14.65
N LYS A 161 -1.45 11.54 -15.37
CA LYS A 161 -0.01 11.80 -15.49
C LYS A 161 0.64 12.08 -14.13
N HIS A 162 0.02 12.92 -13.29
CA HIS A 162 0.53 13.22 -11.96
C HIS A 162 0.55 11.98 -11.06
N LEU A 163 -0.53 11.18 -11.07
CA LEU A 163 -0.60 9.93 -10.30
C LEU A 163 0.48 8.92 -10.71
N ASN A 164 0.68 8.73 -12.01
CA ASN A 164 1.71 7.83 -12.51
C ASN A 164 3.14 8.29 -12.18
N SER A 165 3.36 9.60 -12.07
CA SER A 165 4.68 10.13 -11.67
C SER A 165 5.01 9.84 -10.20
N MET A 166 4.00 9.81 -9.32
CA MET A 166 4.18 9.43 -7.93
C MET A 166 4.54 7.95 -7.76
N ILE A 167 3.92 7.07 -8.54
CA ILE A 167 4.21 5.63 -8.50
C ILE A 167 5.68 5.39 -8.85
N LYS A 168 6.15 5.98 -9.97
CA LYS A 168 7.55 5.85 -10.40
C LYS A 168 8.55 6.40 -9.39
N ALA A 169 8.24 7.51 -8.74
CA ALA A 169 9.12 8.08 -7.72
C ALA A 169 9.21 7.22 -6.44
N GLY A 170 8.21 6.36 -6.18
CA GLY A 170 8.22 5.41 -5.07
C GLY A 170 9.07 4.16 -5.34
N ASP A 171 9.28 3.79 -6.61
CA ASP A 171 10.06 2.62 -7.00
C ASP A 171 11.59 2.88 -7.05
N GLU A 172 12.01 4.15 -6.98
CA GLU A 172 13.42 4.59 -7.08
C GLU A 172 14.08 4.92 -5.73
N GLY A 173 13.38 4.74 -4.60
CA GLY A 173 13.84 5.07 -3.24
C GLY A 173 14.04 3.86 -2.34
#